data_AF-A0A925WCX1-F1
#
_entry.id   AF-A0A925WCX1-F1
#
_cell.length_a   1.000
_cell.length_b   1.000
_cell.length_c   1.000
_cell.angle_alpha   90.00
_cell.angle_beta   90.00
_cell.angle_gamma   90.00
#
_symmetry.space_group_name_H-M   'P 1'
#
loop_
_entity.id
_entity.type
_entity.pdbx_description
1 polymer ?
#
loop_
_entity_poly.entity_id
_entity_poly.type
_entity_poly.pdbx_seq_one_letter_code
_entity_poly.pdbx_strand_id
1 'polypeptide(L)'
;DATDRDIEEAAKAARIEQFAAALPDGLDTLIGEGGYGLSGGQAQRVAIARAFVRNAPLLLLDEPTAHLDPATRDEVLDDLLAATRDRTLILITHDHTHLDQLDDVIELDRQRP
;
A
#
# COMPACT_ATOMS: atom_id res chain seq x y z
N ASP A 1 11.88 9.48 -13.36
CA ASP A 1 12.77 8.36 -13.02
C ASP A 1 12.91 8.27 -11.52
N ALA A 2 12.76 7.07 -10.96
CA ALA A 2 12.96 6.80 -9.55
C ALA A 2 14.39 6.33 -9.34
N THR A 3 15.01 6.78 -8.25
CA THR A 3 16.32 6.29 -7.82
C THR A 3 16.16 4.98 -7.03
N ASP A 4 17.22 4.21 -6.89
CA ASP A 4 17.21 3.00 -6.04
C ASP A 4 16.76 3.32 -4.61
N ARG A 5 17.15 4.49 -4.10
CA ARG A 5 16.71 4.98 -2.79
C ARG A 5 15.20 5.23 -2.74
N ASP A 6 14.58 5.71 -3.81
CA ASP A 6 13.11 5.88 -3.85
C ASP A 6 12.40 4.52 -3.85
N ILE A 7 13.00 3.51 -4.47
CA ILE A 7 12.51 2.13 -4.47
C ILE A 7 12.63 1.52 -3.06
N GLU A 8 13.77 1.69 -2.40
CA GLU A 8 14.02 1.21 -1.04
C GLU A 8 13.04 1.83 -0.03
N GLU A 9 12.87 3.16 -0.04
CA GLU A 9 11.93 3.84 0.86
C GLU A 9 10.48 3.40 0.61
N ALA A 10 10.09 3.22 -0.66
CA ALA A 10 8.76 2.71 -0.99
C ALA A 10 8.56 1.25 -0.57
N ALA A 11 9.59 0.40 -0.75
CA ALA A 11 9.56 -0.99 -0.33
C ALA A 11 9.44 -1.10 1.19
N LYS A 12 10.14 -0.24 1.93
CA LYS A 12 10.06 -0.16 3.39
C LYS A 12 8.67 0.30 3.85
N ALA A 13 8.15 1.39 3.29
CA ALA A 13 6.81 1.90 3.62
C ALA A 13 5.69 0.90 3.32
N ALA A 14 5.88 0.03 2.32
CA ALA A 14 4.94 -1.06 2.02
C ALA A 14 5.31 -2.40 2.67
N ARG A 15 6.30 -2.44 3.57
CA ARG A 15 6.78 -3.64 4.29
C ARG A 15 7.17 -4.81 3.38
N ILE A 16 7.73 -4.51 2.22
CA ILE A 16 8.20 -5.50 1.24
C ILE A 16 9.47 -6.18 1.72
N GLU A 17 10.36 -5.45 2.40
CA GLU A 17 11.67 -5.95 2.87
C GLU A 17 11.56 -7.29 3.62
N GLN A 18 10.51 -7.45 4.43
CA GLN A 18 10.28 -8.64 5.26
C GLN A 18 10.16 -9.92 4.43
N PHE A 19 9.47 -9.87 3.28
CA PHE A 19 9.33 -11.05 2.42
C PHE A 19 10.34 -11.07 1.28
N ALA A 20 10.80 -9.90 0.82
CA ALA A 20 11.84 -9.82 -0.20
C ALA A 20 13.13 -10.50 0.27
N ALA A 21 13.50 -10.37 1.55
CA ALA A 21 14.66 -11.05 2.12
C ALA A 21 14.59 -12.60 2.06
N ALA A 22 13.40 -13.16 1.88
CA ALA A 22 13.20 -14.61 1.71
C ALA A 22 13.18 -15.06 0.24
N LEU A 23 13.20 -14.10 -0.70
CA LEU A 23 13.27 -14.37 -2.13
C LEU A 23 14.74 -14.53 -2.58
N PRO A 24 15.00 -15.34 -3.62
CA PRO A 24 16.37 -15.67 -4.04
C PRO A 24 17.22 -14.45 -4.41
N ASP A 25 16.61 -13.42 -5.00
CA ASP A 25 17.32 -12.21 -5.46
C ASP A 25 16.79 -10.94 -4.76
N GLY A 26 16.15 -11.06 -3.59
CA GLY A 26 15.66 -9.90 -2.87
C GLY A 26 14.60 -9.10 -3.66
N LEU A 27 14.77 -7.77 -3.69
CA LEU A 27 13.93 -6.86 -4.50
C LEU A 27 14.11 -7.05 -6.01
N ASP A 28 15.23 -7.63 -6.45
CA ASP A 28 15.51 -7.91 -7.87
C ASP A 28 14.87 -9.22 -8.35
N THR A 29 14.18 -9.95 -7.46
CA THR A 29 13.52 -11.21 -7.80
C THR A 29 12.48 -11.01 -8.89
N LEU A 30 12.64 -11.72 -10.00
CA LEU A 30 11.67 -11.73 -11.10
C LEU A 30 10.36 -12.38 -10.65
N ILE A 31 9.29 -11.59 -10.69
CA ILE A 31 7.92 -12.05 -10.42
C ILE A 31 7.24 -12.40 -11.75
N GLY A 32 6.54 -13.53 -11.81
CA GLY A 32 5.84 -13.96 -13.02
C GLY A 32 4.60 -13.10 -13.33
N GLU A 33 3.96 -13.37 -14.48
CA GLU A 33 2.77 -12.62 -14.91
C GLU A 33 1.69 -12.57 -13.83
N GLY A 34 1.09 -11.40 -13.64
CA GLY A 34 0.03 -11.18 -12.65
C GLY A 34 0.47 -11.30 -11.19
N GLY A 35 1.78 -11.31 -10.89
CA GLY A 35 2.27 -11.51 -9.52
C GLY A 35 2.55 -12.97 -9.17
N TYR A 36 2.64 -13.87 -10.17
CA TYR A 36 2.90 -15.28 -9.95
C TYR A 36 4.18 -15.50 -9.13
N GLY A 37 4.06 -16.18 -8.00
CA GLY A 37 5.13 -16.34 -7.00
C GLY A 37 4.92 -15.53 -5.72
N LEU A 38 3.93 -14.62 -5.69
CA LEU A 38 3.54 -13.86 -4.50
C LEU A 38 2.18 -14.31 -3.95
N SER A 39 2.00 -14.23 -2.64
CA SER A 39 0.67 -14.28 -2.03
C SER A 39 -0.14 -13.03 -2.37
N GLY A 40 -1.47 -13.08 -2.20
CA GLY A 40 -2.33 -11.90 -2.46
C GLY A 40 -1.89 -10.66 -1.68
N GLY A 41 -1.58 -10.82 -0.39
CA GLY A 41 -1.07 -9.71 0.44
C GLY A 41 0.33 -9.23 0.06
N GLN A 42 1.20 -10.09 -0.49
CA GLN A 42 2.49 -9.67 -1.03
C GLN A 42 2.32 -8.87 -2.32
N ALA A 43 1.50 -9.35 -3.25
CA ALA A 43 1.18 -8.63 -4.49
C ALA A 43 0.54 -7.26 -4.21
N GLN A 44 -0.34 -7.19 -3.22
CA GLN A 44 -0.95 -5.94 -2.76
C GLN A 44 0.11 -4.95 -2.23
N ARG A 45 1.03 -5.40 -1.38
CA ARG A 45 2.13 -4.56 -0.88
C ARG A 45 3.03 -4.05 -2.00
N VAL A 46 3.32 -4.87 -3.01
CA VAL A 46 4.03 -4.42 -4.23
C VAL A 46 3.25 -3.33 -4.96
N ALA A 47 1.93 -3.45 -5.07
CA ALA A 47 1.11 -2.40 -5.69
C ALA A 47 1.15 -1.07 -4.92
N ILE A 48 1.14 -1.12 -3.58
CA ILE A 48 1.27 0.06 -2.71
C ILE A 48 2.65 0.71 -2.91
N ALA A 49 3.74 -0.06 -2.87
CA ALA A 49 5.09 0.49 -3.11
C ALA A 49 5.18 1.17 -4.48
N ARG A 50 4.60 0.58 -5.53
CA ARG A 50 4.56 1.21 -6.86
C ARG A 50 3.82 2.55 -6.86
N ALA A 51 2.77 2.70 -6.04
CA ALA A 51 2.08 3.98 -5.88
C ALA A 51 2.98 5.02 -5.20
N PHE A 52 3.77 4.62 -4.20
CA PHE A 52 4.73 5.52 -3.53
C PHE A 52 5.87 5.96 -4.44
N VAL A 53 6.47 5.03 -5.20
CA VAL A 53 7.54 5.32 -6.17
C VAL A 53 7.07 6.31 -7.24
N ARG A 54 5.80 6.24 -7.65
CA ARG A 54 5.23 7.16 -8.64
C ARG A 54 5.23 8.62 -8.18
N ASN A 55 5.31 8.87 -6.87
CA ASN A 55 5.38 10.20 -6.28
C ASN A 55 4.33 11.19 -6.85
N ALA A 56 3.10 10.71 -7.02
CA ALA A 56 2.01 11.53 -7.53
C ALA A 56 1.54 12.53 -6.45
N PRO A 57 1.12 13.75 -6.82
CA PRO A 57 0.56 14.72 -5.87
C PRO A 57 -0.79 14.27 -5.28
N LEU A 58 -1.49 13.37 -5.97
CA LEU A 58 -2.74 12.76 -5.53
C LEU A 58 -2.65 11.23 -5.65
N LEU A 59 -3.05 10.53 -4.59
CA LEU A 59 -3.17 9.08 -4.55
C LEU A 59 -4.64 8.70 -4.30
N LEU A 60 -5.20 7.88 -5.18
CA LEU A 60 -6.49 7.22 -4.99
C LEU A 60 -6.22 5.74 -4.74
N LEU A 61 -6.59 5.24 -3.56
CA LEU A 61 -6.36 3.86 -3.16
C LEU A 61 -7.70 3.19 -2.87
N ASP A 62 -8.01 2.16 -3.66
CA ASP A 62 -9.20 1.35 -3.52
C ASP A 62 -8.86 0.07 -2.75
N GLU A 63 -9.30 -0.01 -1.50
CA GLU A 63 -9.06 -1.12 -0.57
C GLU A 63 -7.57 -1.54 -0.51
N PRO A 64 -6.63 -0.61 -0.22
CA PRO A 64 -5.20 -0.87 -0.36
C PRO A 64 -4.69 -1.98 0.57
N THR A 65 -5.42 -2.30 1.63
CA THR A 65 -5.05 -3.34 2.60
C THR A 65 -5.89 -4.60 2.47
N ALA A 66 -6.65 -4.75 1.38
CA ALA A 66 -7.36 -5.99 1.08
C ALA A 66 -6.39 -7.18 1.04
N HIS A 67 -6.86 -8.33 1.51
CA HIS A 67 -6.08 -9.59 1.57
C HIS A 67 -4.89 -9.57 2.55
N LEU A 68 -4.76 -8.54 3.40
CA LEU A 68 -3.84 -8.52 4.54
C LEU A 68 -4.52 -9.03 5.81
N ASP A 69 -3.76 -9.75 6.63
CA ASP A 69 -4.17 -10.07 7.99
C ASP A 69 -4.26 -8.78 8.85
N PRO A 70 -5.04 -8.77 9.95
CA PRO A 70 -5.30 -7.56 10.72
C PRO A 70 -4.04 -6.84 11.22
N ALA A 71 -3.04 -7.57 11.72
CA ALA A 71 -1.83 -6.96 12.24
C ALA A 71 -1.02 -6.28 11.12
N THR A 72 -0.82 -6.97 10.00
CA THR A 72 -0.14 -6.38 8.83
C THR A 72 -0.92 -5.21 8.24
N ARG A 73 -2.26 -5.24 8.28
CA ARG A 73 -3.11 -4.16 7.78
C ARG A 73 -2.89 -2.87 8.55
N ASP A 74 -3.01 -2.90 9.87
CA ASP A 74 -2.92 -1.70 10.72
C ASP A 74 -1.56 -1.03 10.52
N GLU A 75 -0.51 -1.85 10.53
CA GLU A 75 0.87 -1.43 10.28
C GLU A 75 1.08 -0.79 8.89
N VAL A 76 0.57 -1.42 7.83
CA VAL A 76 0.69 -0.88 6.46
C VAL A 76 -0.13 0.39 6.29
N LEU A 77 -1.29 0.50 6.95
CA LEU A 77 -2.12 1.70 6.89
C LEU A 77 -1.43 2.88 7.59
N ASP A 78 -0.83 2.66 8.76
CA ASP A 78 -0.05 3.69 9.47
C ASP A 78 1.14 4.18 8.62
N ASP A 79 1.92 3.26 8.04
CA ASP A 79 3.05 3.61 7.18
C ASP A 79 2.58 4.36 5.92
N LEU A 80 1.42 4.00 5.38
CA LEU A 80 0.82 4.66 4.22
C LEU A 80 0.37 6.08 4.53
N LEU A 81 -0.33 6.28 5.65
CA LEU A 81 -0.77 7.60 6.10
C LEU A 81 0.44 8.50 6.40
N ALA A 82 1.49 7.94 7.02
CA ALA A 82 2.74 8.65 7.25
C ALA A 82 3.44 9.05 5.94
N ALA A 83 3.54 8.13 4.98
CA ALA A 83 4.19 8.36 3.68
C ALA A 83 3.43 9.34 2.77
N THR A 84 2.15 9.59 3.05
CA THR A 84 1.28 10.45 2.23
C THR A 84 0.97 11.80 2.86
N ARG A 85 1.53 12.14 4.04
CA ARG A 85 1.26 13.41 4.76
C ARG A 85 1.40 14.69 3.93
N ASP A 86 2.34 14.74 2.99
CA ASP A 86 2.59 15.92 2.16
C ASP A 86 1.83 15.88 0.82
N ARG A 87 0.81 15.01 0.69
CA ARG A 87 0.10 14.72 -0.56
C ARG A 87 -1.41 14.63 -0.32
N THR A 88 -2.19 14.71 -1.40
CA THR A 88 -3.61 14.40 -1.32
C THR A 88 -3.83 12.89 -1.38
N LEU A 89 -4.47 12.32 -0.35
CA LEU A 89 -4.88 10.92 -0.31
C LEU A 89 -6.41 10.83 -0.36
N ILE A 90 -6.94 10.00 -1.27
CA ILE A 90 -8.32 9.52 -1.24
C ILE A 90 -8.25 8.01 -0.97
N LEU A 91 -8.72 7.62 0.20
CA LEU A 91 -8.76 6.22 0.63
C LEU A 91 -10.20 5.71 0.57
N ILE A 92 -10.42 4.65 -0.20
CA ILE A 92 -11.68 3.91 -0.21
C ILE A 92 -11.47 2.65 0.60
N THR A 93 -12.24 2.48 1.66
CA THR A 93 -12.19 1.27 2.48
C THR A 93 -13.50 1.00 3.20
N HIS A 94 -13.78 -0.27 3.45
CA HIS A 94 -14.82 -0.72 4.40
C HIS A 94 -14.28 -0.89 5.83
N ASP A 95 -12.98 -0.67 6.04
CA ASP A 95 -12.35 -0.74 7.35
C ASP A 95 -12.46 0.62 8.07
N HIS A 96 -13.02 0.61 9.28
CA HIS A 96 -13.18 1.81 10.10
C HIS A 96 -11.96 2.09 11.00
N THR A 97 -10.92 1.28 10.88
CA THR A 97 -9.66 1.46 11.63
C THR A 97 -8.92 2.69 11.11
N HIS A 98 -8.32 3.47 12.02
CA HIS A 98 -7.52 4.67 11.71
C HIS A 98 -8.27 5.81 11.00
N LEU A 99 -9.62 5.80 11.00
CA LEU A 99 -10.40 6.94 10.52
C LEU A 99 -10.11 8.25 11.28
N ASP A 100 -9.67 8.15 12.53
CA ASP A 100 -9.24 9.27 13.37
C ASP A 100 -7.96 9.96 12.88
N GLN A 101 -7.20 9.32 11.99
CA GLN A 101 -6.01 9.89 11.36
C GLN A 101 -6.31 10.62 10.04
N LEU A 102 -7.55 10.55 9.54
CA LEU A 102 -7.97 11.20 8.30
C LEU A 102 -8.55 12.59 8.58
N ASP A 103 -8.29 13.53 7.67
CA ASP A 103 -8.78 14.91 7.78
C ASP A 103 -10.31 14.99 7.61
N ASP A 104 -10.85 14.24 6.65
CA ASP A 104 -12.27 14.20 6.30
C ASP A 104 -12.70 12.74 6.02
N VAL A 105 -13.87 12.35 6.54
CA VAL A 105 -14.46 11.02 6.32
C VAL A 105 -15.84 11.18 5.69
N ILE A 106 -16.04 10.56 4.53
CA ILE A 106 -17.32 10.54 3.82
C ILE A 106 -17.88 9.12 3.88
N GLU A 107 -18.99 8.96 4.59
CA GLU A 107 -19.72 7.70 4.62
C GLU A 107 -20.65 7.59 3.40
N LEU A 108 -20.36 6.62 2.54
CA LEU A 108 -21.18 6.33 1.36
C LEU A 108 -22.25 5.30 1.72
N ASP A 109 -23.41 5.77 2.17
CA ASP A 109 -24.58 4.91 2.29
C ASP A 109 -25.24 4.75 0.91
N ARG A 110 -25.67 3.53 0.59
CA ARG A 110 -26.58 3.33 -0.53
C ARG A 110 -27.90 3.99 -0.14
N GLN A 111 -28.12 5.23 -0.59
CA GLN A 111 -29.49 5.63 -0.85
C GLN A 111 -30.08 4.56 -1.78
N ARG A 112 -31.00 3.76 -1.24
CA ARG A 112 -31.77 2.80 -2.03
C ARG A 112 -32.31 3.53 -3.26
N PRO A 113 -32.28 2.90 -4.45
CA PRO A 113 -32.88 3.49 -5.64
C PRO A 113 -34.35 3.86 -5.41
#